data_AF-A0A6G0UIG1-F1
#
_entry.id   AF-A0A6G0UIG1-F1
#
_cell.length_a   1.000
_cell.length_b   1.000
_cell.length_c   1.000
_cell.angle_alpha   90.00
_cell.angle_beta   90.00
_cell.angle_gamma   90.00
#
_symmetry.space_group_name_H-M   'P 1'
#
loop_
_entity.id
_entity.type
_entity.pdbx_description
1 polymer ?
#
loop_
_entity_poly.entity_id
_entity_poly.type
_entity_poly.pdbx_seq_one_letter_code
_entity_poly.pdbx_strand_id
1 'polypeptide(L)'
;ACADKVNPSTGTSDCPQDQYLCNDPNYKTLMQQQCPKTCGYFENRLLKMICKLIILMTVAGFALGQNCLSIQGGCILGQCPGGGQCIANVCCACADKVNPATGTSDCPQDKYLCNDPNYKTLMQQQCPKTCGFC
;
A
#
# COMPACT_ATOMS: atom_id res chain seq x y z
N ALA A 1 -5.22 -7.98 9.20
CA ALA A 1 -3.86 -7.87 8.63
C ALA A 1 -3.01 -8.97 9.23
N CYS A 2 -2.57 -9.96 8.44
CA CYS A 2 -1.74 -11.08 8.90
C CYS A 2 -0.41 -11.14 8.17
N ALA A 3 0.16 -9.95 7.99
CA ALA A 3 1.54 -9.79 7.59
C ALA A 3 2.24 -9.11 8.77
N ASP A 4 3.51 -9.43 8.93
CA ASP A 4 4.39 -8.65 9.79
C ASP A 4 4.46 -7.24 9.22
N LYS A 5 4.38 -6.25 10.10
CA LYS A 5 4.52 -4.85 9.70
C LYS A 5 5.96 -4.62 9.26
N VAL A 6 6.10 -3.80 8.22
CA VAL A 6 7.40 -3.28 7.79
C VAL A 6 7.63 -1.93 8.45
N ASN A 7 8.89 -1.66 8.76
CA ASN A 7 9.32 -0.37 9.23
C ASN A 7 9.16 0.66 8.08
N PRO A 8 8.42 1.76 8.29
CA PRO A 8 8.21 2.77 7.25
C PRO A 8 9.50 3.44 6.76
N SER A 9 10.55 3.45 7.58
CA SER A 9 11.81 4.12 7.28
C SER A 9 12.76 3.27 6.42
N THR A 10 12.72 1.94 6.56
CA THR A 10 13.61 1.02 5.85
C THR A 10 12.88 0.17 4.81
N GLY A 11 11.54 0.08 4.90
CA GLY A 11 10.73 -0.80 4.07
C GLY A 11 10.91 -2.30 4.39
N THR A 12 11.70 -2.64 5.41
CA THR A 12 11.98 -4.00 5.85
C THR A 12 11.22 -4.33 7.14
N SER A 13 10.92 -5.61 7.37
CA SER A 13 10.35 -6.03 8.65
C SER A 13 11.47 -6.33 9.64
N ASP A 14 11.41 -5.71 10.81
CA ASP A 14 12.35 -5.91 11.91
C ASP A 14 11.98 -7.15 12.76
N CYS A 15 10.80 -7.73 12.51
CA CYS A 15 10.26 -8.89 13.22
C CYS A 15 11.18 -10.12 13.30
N PRO A 16 11.99 -10.47 12.27
CA PRO A 16 12.94 -11.58 12.38
C PRO A 16 14.02 -11.37 13.45
N GLN A 17 14.37 -10.12 13.76
CA GLN A 17 15.32 -9.79 14.83
C GLN A 17 14.65 -9.86 16.21
N ASP A 18 13.39 -9.45 16.29
CA ASP A 18 12.63 -9.37 17.53
C ASP A 18 11.90 -10.67 17.91
N GLN A 19 12.16 -11.77 17.18
CA GLN A 19 11.48 -13.06 17.40
C GLN A 19 11.64 -13.59 18.84
N TYR A 20 12.71 -13.24 19.54
CA TYR A 20 12.92 -13.63 20.93
C TYR A 20 11.87 -13.02 21.89
N LEU A 21 11.24 -11.89 21.51
CA LEU A 21 10.21 -11.21 22.29
C LEU A 21 8.84 -11.88 22.21
N CYS A 22 8.64 -12.84 21.29
CA CYS A 22 7.35 -13.51 21.10
C CYS A 22 6.83 -14.26 22.34
N ASN A 23 7.70 -14.61 23.28
CA ASN A 23 7.33 -15.30 24.52
C ASN A 23 7.33 -14.37 25.75
N ASP A 24 7.76 -13.12 25.61
CA ASP A 24 7.80 -12.17 26.71
C ASP A 24 6.38 -11.60 26.96
N PRO A 25 5.82 -11.74 28.18
CA PRO A 25 4.47 -11.26 28.49
C PRO A 25 4.33 -9.73 28.36
N ASN A 26 5.40 -8.97 28.52
CA ASN A 26 5.38 -7.51 28.40
C ASN A 26 5.29 -7.06 26.93
N TYR A 27 5.90 -7.83 26.02
CA TYR A 27 5.93 -7.51 24.58
C TYR A 27 4.92 -8.32 23.75
N LYS A 28 4.18 -9.25 24.38
CA LYS A 28 3.19 -10.10 23.74
C LYS A 28 2.17 -9.33 22.89
N THR A 29 1.58 -8.26 23.43
CA THR A 29 0.58 -7.45 22.72
C THR A 29 1.21 -6.73 21.52
N LEU A 30 2.43 -6.22 21.69
CA LEU A 30 3.18 -5.54 20.63
C LEU A 30 3.50 -6.52 19.49
N MET A 31 4.04 -7.68 19.83
CA MET A 31 4.35 -8.76 18.89
C MET A 31 3.09 -9.30 18.20
N GLN A 32 1.93 -9.34 18.88
CA GLN A 32 0.64 -9.68 18.29
C GLN A 32 0.12 -8.66 17.28
N GLN A 33 0.48 -7.38 17.42
CA GLN A 33 0.04 -6.32 16.51
C GLN A 33 1.03 -6.03 15.38
N GLN A 34 2.32 -6.28 15.61
CA GLN A 34 3.41 -5.92 14.68
C GLN A 34 4.04 -7.13 14.01
N CYS A 35 4.25 -8.23 14.73
CA CYS A 35 4.95 -9.42 14.24
C CYS A 35 4.13 -10.72 14.35
N PRO A 36 2.83 -10.72 14.00
CA PRO A 36 1.98 -11.86 14.31
C PRO A 36 2.26 -13.09 13.46
N LYS A 37 2.89 -12.94 12.28
CA LYS A 37 3.32 -14.06 11.45
C LYS A 37 4.64 -14.63 11.98
N THR A 38 5.61 -13.79 12.30
CA THR A 38 6.90 -14.22 12.87
C THR A 38 6.72 -14.95 14.22
N CYS A 39 5.79 -14.48 15.07
CA CYS A 39 5.52 -15.11 16.36
C CYS A 39 4.51 -16.27 16.32
N GLY A 40 4.00 -16.65 15.13
CA GLY A 40 3.08 -17.79 15.00
C GLY A 40 1.71 -17.58 15.68
N TYR A 41 1.33 -16.36 16.05
CA TYR A 41 0.06 -16.08 16.75
C TYR A 41 -1.20 -16.35 15.91
N PHE A 42 -1.03 -16.66 14.63
CA PHE A 42 -2.12 -17.03 13.73
C PHE A 42 -2.53 -18.51 13.78
N GLU A 43 -2.05 -19.32 14.72
CA GLU A 43 -2.45 -20.75 14.85
C GLU A 43 -3.97 -20.98 15.03
N ASN A 44 -4.77 -19.93 15.27
CA ASN A 44 -6.23 -20.01 15.30
C ASN A 44 -6.82 -20.21 13.88
N ARG A 45 -7.41 -21.40 13.64
CA ARG A 45 -7.95 -21.83 12.32
C ARG A 45 -8.93 -20.80 11.71
N LEU A 46 -9.73 -20.15 12.55
CA LEU A 46 -10.67 -19.09 12.14
C LEU A 46 -9.93 -17.82 11.67
N LEU A 47 -8.87 -17.39 12.36
CA LEU A 47 -8.12 -16.18 12.03
C LEU A 47 -7.23 -16.37 10.79
N LYS A 48 -6.66 -17.57 10.61
CA LYS A 48 -6.00 -18.00 9.36
C LYS A 48 -6.95 -17.96 8.16
N MET A 49 -8.19 -18.46 8.32
CA MET A 49 -9.22 -18.39 7.28
C MET A 49 -9.66 -16.95 7.00
N ILE A 50 -9.92 -16.15 8.04
CA ILE A 50 -10.26 -14.73 7.90
C ILE A 50 -9.15 -13.98 7.17
N CYS A 51 -7.87 -14.27 7.44
CA CYS A 51 -6.80 -13.58 6.74
C CYS A 51 -6.60 -14.02 5.30
N LYS A 52 -6.77 -15.31 5.00
CA LYS A 52 -6.81 -15.77 3.61
C LYS A 52 -8.01 -15.18 2.86
N LEU A 53 -9.19 -15.09 3.48
CA LEU A 53 -10.39 -14.48 2.92
C LEU A 53 -10.22 -12.97 2.72
N ILE A 54 -9.69 -12.24 3.70
CA ILE A 54 -9.37 -10.81 3.56
C ILE A 54 -8.31 -10.61 2.48
N ILE A 55 -7.24 -11.40 2.46
CA ILE A 55 -6.22 -11.32 1.41
C ILE A 55 -6.88 -11.58 0.04
N LEU A 56 -7.66 -12.65 -0.10
CA LEU A 56 -8.43 -12.98 -1.31
C LEU A 56 -9.41 -11.87 -1.72
N MET A 57 -10.04 -11.18 -0.77
CA MET A 57 -10.94 -10.05 -1.02
C MET A 57 -10.17 -8.75 -1.33
N THR A 58 -8.95 -8.59 -0.82
CA THR A 58 -8.04 -7.47 -1.18
C THR A 58 -7.33 -7.71 -2.52
N VAL A 59 -7.06 -8.96 -2.93
CA VAL A 59 -6.63 -9.28 -4.32
C VAL A 59 -7.79 -9.35 -5.30
N ALA A 60 -9.04 -9.57 -4.86
CA ALA A 60 -10.21 -9.32 -5.71
C ALA A 60 -10.38 -7.82 -6.04
N GLY A 61 -9.79 -6.92 -5.24
CA GLY A 61 -9.61 -5.51 -5.57
C GLY A 61 -8.55 -5.24 -6.65
N PHE A 62 -7.70 -6.20 -7.00
CA PHE A 62 -6.77 -6.09 -8.15
C PHE A 62 -7.44 -6.42 -9.50
N ALA A 63 -8.71 -6.88 -9.51
CA ALA A 63 -9.44 -7.25 -10.72
C ALA A 63 -10.47 -6.21 -11.19
N LEU A 64 -10.64 -5.11 -10.47
CA LEU A 64 -11.22 -3.87 -11.00
C LEU A 64 -10.01 -2.97 -11.25
N GLY A 65 -9.74 -2.53 -12.48
CA GLY A 65 -8.54 -1.76 -12.84
C GLY A 65 -8.38 -0.43 -12.09
N GLN A 66 -8.04 -0.49 -10.81
CA GLN A 66 -7.96 0.61 -9.86
C GLN A 66 -6.55 0.61 -9.27
N ASN A 67 -5.68 1.36 -9.93
CA ASN A 67 -4.24 1.46 -9.69
C ASN A 67 -3.90 2.32 -8.45
N CYS A 68 -4.68 2.23 -7.37
CA CYS A 68 -4.49 3.09 -6.20
C CYS A 68 -3.22 2.72 -5.42
N LEU A 69 -2.14 3.44 -5.71
CA LEU A 69 -0.81 3.20 -5.14
C LEU A 69 -0.63 3.70 -3.70
N SER A 70 -1.54 4.54 -3.20
CA SER A 70 -1.51 5.10 -1.85
C SER A 70 -2.91 5.44 -1.35
N ILE A 71 -3.27 4.91 -0.17
CA ILE A 71 -4.56 5.14 0.49
C ILE A 71 -4.38 6.27 1.50
N GLN A 72 -5.02 7.42 1.28
CA GLN A 72 -4.96 8.56 2.20
C GLN A 72 -6.13 8.62 3.21
N GLY A 73 -7.18 7.81 3.02
CA GLY A 73 -8.34 7.78 3.91
C GLY A 73 -9.63 7.48 3.15
N GLY A 74 -10.77 7.73 3.80
CA GLY A 74 -12.09 7.68 3.17
C GLY A 74 -12.44 8.99 2.46
N CYS A 75 -13.38 8.93 1.53
CA CYS A 75 -13.90 10.14 0.91
C CYS A 75 -14.89 10.87 1.81
N ILE A 76 -14.94 12.19 1.71
CA ILE A 76 -15.93 13.02 2.40
C ILE A 76 -16.81 13.61 1.31
N LEU A 77 -18.11 13.26 1.28
CA LEU A 77 -19.06 13.72 0.26
C LEU A 77 -18.58 13.47 -1.20
N GLY A 78 -17.90 12.35 -1.43
CA GLY A 78 -17.36 11.99 -2.75
C GLY A 78 -16.10 12.76 -3.17
N GLN A 79 -15.50 13.52 -2.26
CA GLN A 79 -14.31 14.34 -2.51
C GLN A 79 -13.15 13.97 -1.59
N CYS A 80 -11.95 14.19 -2.10
CA CYS A 80 -10.67 13.90 -1.46
C CYS A 80 -9.97 15.20 -1.03
N PRO A 81 -9.69 15.40 0.27
CA PRO A 81 -8.85 16.50 0.70
C PRO A 81 -7.42 16.27 0.20
N GLY A 82 -6.99 17.04 -0.81
CA GLY A 82 -5.69 16.88 -1.48
C GLY A 82 -5.75 16.64 -2.99
N GLY A 83 -6.96 16.65 -3.59
CA GLY A 83 -7.10 16.59 -5.05
C GLY A 83 -7.00 15.18 -5.66
N GLY A 84 -7.26 14.15 -4.85
CA GLY A 84 -7.34 12.75 -5.30
C GLY A 84 -8.68 12.39 -5.93
N GLN A 85 -8.74 11.18 -6.50
CA GLN A 85 -9.99 10.60 -7.00
C GLN A 85 -10.65 9.78 -5.89
N CYS A 86 -11.97 9.92 -5.76
CA CYS A 86 -12.75 9.10 -4.86
C CYS A 86 -13.21 7.84 -5.60
N ILE A 87 -12.67 6.69 -5.19
CA ILE A 87 -12.94 5.41 -5.83
C ILE A 87 -13.45 4.45 -4.76
N ALA A 88 -14.67 3.94 -4.91
CA ALA A 88 -15.29 3.04 -3.94
C ALA A 88 -15.22 3.54 -2.48
N ASN A 89 -15.43 4.85 -2.28
CA ASN A 89 -15.34 5.54 -0.98
C ASN A 89 -13.94 5.59 -0.35
N VAL A 90 -12.91 5.27 -1.13
CA VAL A 90 -11.50 5.35 -0.77
C VAL A 90 -10.86 6.52 -1.51
N CYS A 91 -10.08 7.30 -0.78
CA CYS A 91 -9.34 8.41 -1.34
C CYS A 91 -8.04 7.92 -1.97
N CYS A 92 -7.98 8.03 -3.30
CA CYS A 92 -6.88 7.60 -4.13
C CYS A 92 -6.07 8.83 -4.54
N ALA A 93 -4.82 8.92 -4.08
CA ALA A 93 -3.91 9.98 -4.52
C ALA A 93 -3.61 9.79 -6.00
N CYS A 94 -4.23 10.61 -6.86
CA CYS A 94 -3.86 10.68 -8.26
C CYS A 94 -3.25 12.04 -8.59
N ALA A 95 -1.96 12.12 -8.34
CA ALA A 95 -1.13 13.22 -8.78
C ALA A 95 0.16 12.67 -9.35
N ASP A 96 0.68 13.38 -10.35
CA ASP A 96 2.03 13.13 -10.82
C ASP A 96 3.01 13.52 -9.72
N LYS A 97 4.02 12.68 -9.51
CA LYS A 97 5.09 12.94 -8.56
C LYS A 97 5.91 14.13 -9.05
N VAL A 98 6.35 14.92 -8.09
CA VAL A 98 7.27 16.04 -8.30
C VAL A 98 8.68 15.57 -7.98
N ASN A 99 9.62 16.02 -8.80
CA ASN A 99 11.03 15.82 -8.54
C ASN A 99 11.43 16.68 -7.33
N PRO A 100 11.94 16.09 -6.23
CA PRO A 100 12.27 16.84 -5.02
C PRO A 100 13.37 17.89 -5.23
N ALA A 101 14.22 17.73 -6.26
CA ALA A 101 15.31 18.64 -6.54
C ALA A 101 14.85 19.90 -7.29
N THR A 102 13.84 19.79 -8.16
CA THR A 102 13.34 20.91 -8.99
C THR A 102 12.00 21.46 -8.51
N GLY A 103 11.28 20.70 -7.67
CA GLY A 103 9.92 21.02 -7.24
C GLY A 103 8.86 20.90 -8.34
N THR A 104 9.24 20.42 -9.53
CA THR A 104 8.35 20.28 -10.70
C THR A 104 8.15 18.81 -11.06
N SER A 105 7.03 18.49 -11.71
CA SER A 105 6.82 17.14 -12.24
C SER A 105 7.48 17.01 -13.60
N ASP A 106 8.27 15.95 -13.78
CA ASP A 106 8.93 15.62 -15.05
C ASP A 106 7.98 14.89 -16.02
N CYS A 107 6.82 14.44 -15.51
CA CYS A 107 5.82 13.66 -16.23
C CYS A 107 5.35 14.27 -17.56
N PRO A 108 5.15 15.59 -17.73
CA PRO A 108 4.79 16.17 -19.02
C PRO A 108 5.83 15.92 -20.12
N GLN A 109 7.12 15.86 -19.76
CA GLN A 109 8.21 15.57 -20.70
C GLN A 109 8.27 14.08 -21.03
N ASP A 110 7.95 13.23 -20.04
CA ASP A 110 8.02 11.78 -20.14
C ASP A 110 6.73 11.12 -20.66
N LYS A 111 5.73 11.90 -21.08
CA LYS A 111 4.43 11.37 -21.56
C LYS A 111 4.56 10.33 -22.68
N TYR A 112 5.60 10.40 -23.51
CA TYR A 112 5.86 9.41 -24.56
C TYR A 112 6.15 8.01 -23.99
N LEU A 113 6.69 7.92 -22.76
CA LEU A 113 6.98 6.67 -22.06
C LEU A 113 5.71 5.96 -21.55
N CYS A 114 4.55 6.64 -21.53
CA CYS A 114 3.28 6.03 -21.10
C CYS A 114 2.91 4.79 -21.93
N ASN A 115 3.30 4.78 -23.21
CA ASN A 115 3.02 3.69 -24.14
C ASN A 115 4.17 2.67 -24.24
N ASP A 116 5.33 2.95 -23.63
CA ASP A 116 6.46 2.03 -23.63
C ASP A 116 6.25 0.95 -22.56
N PRO A 117 6.19 -0.34 -22.94
CA PRO A 117 5.96 -1.43 -21.99
C PRO A 117 7.04 -1.53 -20.90
N ASN A 118 8.27 -1.11 -21.18
CA ASN A 118 9.37 -1.14 -20.20
C ASN A 118 9.18 -0.07 -19.12
N TYR A 119 8.55 1.05 -19.47
CA TYR A 119 8.36 2.19 -18.57
C TYR A 119 6.94 2.29 -18.00
N LYS A 120 6.01 1.48 -18.50
CA LYS A 120 4.60 1.47 -18.06
C LYS A 120 4.44 1.41 -16.54
N THR A 121 5.17 0.52 -15.86
CA THR A 121 5.12 0.40 -14.39
C THR A 121 5.66 1.66 -13.72
N LEU A 122 6.76 2.22 -14.21
CA LEU A 122 7.35 3.45 -13.68
C LEU A 122 6.38 4.63 -13.85
N MET A 123 5.83 4.78 -15.05
CA MET A 123 4.87 5.83 -15.39
C MET A 123 3.58 5.71 -14.59
N GLN A 124 3.14 4.50 -14.27
CA GLN A 124 2.00 4.28 -13.39
C GLN A 124 2.27 4.72 -11.94
N GLN A 125 3.52 4.66 -11.48
CA GLN A 125 3.88 5.07 -10.12
C GLN A 125 4.28 6.55 -10.00
N GLN A 126 4.89 7.10 -11.05
CA GLN A 126 5.42 8.46 -11.09
C GLN A 126 4.44 9.44 -11.75
N CYS A 127 3.76 9.00 -12.80
CA CYS A 127 2.97 9.85 -13.69
C CYS A 127 1.55 9.32 -13.94
N PRO A 128 0.79 8.88 -12.91
CA PRO A 128 -0.51 8.27 -13.10
C PRO A 128 -1.51 9.21 -13.77
N LYS A 129 -1.41 10.52 -13.52
CA LYS A 129 -2.30 11.52 -14.09
C LYS A 129 -1.90 11.88 -15.52
N THR A 130 -0.61 12.07 -15.80
CA THR A 130 -0.14 12.38 -17.16
C THR A 130 -0.41 11.25 -18.14
N CYS A 131 -0.34 9.99 -17.69
CA CYS A 131 -0.59 8.82 -18.52
C CYS A 131 -2.04 8.33 -18.55
N GLY A 132 -2.94 8.94 -17.79
CA GLY A 132 -4.36 8.54 -17.75
C GLY A 132 -4.59 7.18 -17.08
N PHE A 133 -3.73 6.80 -16.13
CA PHE A 133 -3.95 5.61 -15.29
C PHE A 133 -4.95 5.87 -14.15
N CYS A 134 -5.34 7.14 -14.01
CA CYS A 134 -6.54 7.67 -13.37
C CYS A 134 -7.12 8.74 -14.35
#